data_AF-A0A941TWP0-F1
#
_entry.id   AF-A0A941TWP0-F1
#
_cell.length_a   1.000
_cell.length_b   1.000
_cell.length_c   1.000
_cell.angle_alpha   90.00
_cell.angle_beta   90.00
_cell.angle_gamma   90.00
#
_symmetry.space_group_name_H-M   'P 1'
#
loop_
_entity.id
_entity.type
_entity.pdbx_description
1 polymer ?
#
loop_
_entity_poly.entity_id
_entity_poly.type
_entity_poly.pdbx_seq_one_letter_code
_entity_poly.pdbx_strand_id
1 'polypeptide(L)' 'MTRMTALAKLRAPLGGQEIELQQIEFDGGGMPLLRTRIREGRRFTIFDIDPVTAEAWAQAMLDWAAAQRRST' A
#
# COMPACT_ATOMS: atom_id res chain seq x y z
N MET A 1 8.01 21.72 -2.55
CA MET A 1 6.78 21.01 -2.92
C MET A 1 6.96 19.53 -2.67
N THR A 2 5.86 18.83 -2.44
CA THR A 2 5.84 17.38 -2.28
C THR A 2 5.06 16.85 -3.46
N ARG A 3 5.68 16.01 -4.29
CA ARG A 3 5.00 15.40 -5.43
C ARG A 3 4.36 14.10 -4.99
N MET A 4 3.13 13.86 -5.43
CA MET A 4 2.38 12.66 -5.12
C MET A 4 1.98 11.96 -6.42
N THR A 5 2.36 10.69 -6.56
CA THR A 5 2.10 9.88 -7.75
C THR A 5 1.23 8.70 -7.36
N ALA A 6 0.05 8.57 -7.97
CA ALA A 6 -0.82 7.41 -7.73
C ALA A 6 -0.20 6.15 -8.36
N LEU A 7 -0.19 5.05 -7.60
CA LEU A 7 0.40 3.78 -8.04
C LEU A 7 -0.66 2.71 -8.27
N ALA A 8 -1.59 2.53 -7.33
CA ALA A 8 -2.62 1.51 -7.41
C ALA A 8 -3.88 1.89 -6.62
N LYS A 9 -5.01 1.32 -7.05
CA LYS A 9 -6.28 1.33 -6.32
C LYS A 9 -6.89 -0.06 -6.34
N LEU A 10 -7.10 -0.64 -5.16
CA LEU A 10 -7.59 -1.99 -4.97
C LEU A 10 -8.87 -1.96 -4.12
N ARG A 11 -9.72 -2.99 -4.29
CA ARG A 11 -10.92 -3.16 -3.48
C ARG A 11 -10.95 -4.54 -2.86
N ALA A 12 -11.01 -4.60 -1.53
CA ALA A 12 -11.19 -5.86 -0.83
C ALA A 12 -12.61 -6.41 -1.05
N PRO A 13 -12.79 -7.73 -1.18
CA PRO A 13 -14.09 -8.33 -1.46
C PRO A 13 -15.05 -8.24 -0.27
N LEU A 14 -14.53 -8.22 0.96
CA LEU A 14 -15.30 -8.11 2.19
C LEU A 14 -15.17 -6.71 2.78
N GLY A 15 -16.27 -6.15 3.30
CA GLY A 15 -16.27 -4.83 3.96
C GLY A 15 -16.15 -3.62 3.04
N GLY A 16 -15.98 -3.82 1.72
CA GLY A 16 -15.90 -2.73 0.74
C GLY A 16 -14.72 -1.79 0.95
N GLN A 17 -13.64 -2.30 1.57
CA GLN A 17 -12.45 -1.52 1.85
C GLN A 17 -11.74 -1.13 0.54
N GLU A 18 -11.40 0.14 0.41
CA GLU A 18 -10.64 0.68 -0.72
C GLU A 18 -9.21 0.93 -0.26
N ILE A 19 -8.23 0.36 -0.95
CA ILE A 19 -6.81 0.53 -0.67
C ILE A 19 -6.20 1.33 -1.82
N GLU A 20 -5.60 2.47 -1.52
CA GLU A 20 -4.88 3.31 -2.49
C GLU A 20 -3.40 3.39 -2.10
N LEU A 21 -2.53 3.20 -3.08
CA LEU A 21 -1.09 3.31 -2.95
C LEU A 21 -0.60 4.53 -3.72
N GLN A 22 0.23 5.36 -3.08
CA GLN A 22 0.77 6.59 -3.66
C GLN A 22 2.25 6.73 -3.30
N GLN A 23 3.09 7.10 -4.25
CA GLN A 23 4.46 7.53 -3.97
C GLN A 23 4.45 9.00 -3.55
N ILE A 24 5.19 9.31 -2.49
CA ILE A 24 5.47 10.66 -2.02
C ILE A 24 6.95 10.96 -2.27
N GLU A 25 7.22 12.04 -2.99
CA GLU A 25 8.55 12.55 -3.25
C GLU A 25 8.70 13.93 -2.62
N PHE A 26 9.84 14.17 -1.97
CA PHE A 26 10.15 15.44 -1.32
C PHE A 26 11.18 16.21 -2.16
N ASP A 27 10.91 17.48 -2.46
CA ASP A 27 11.78 18.31 -3.31
C ASP A 27 13.24 18.43 -2.84
N GLY A 28 13.52 18.19 -1.55
CA GLY A 28 14.88 18.21 -0.99
C GLY A 28 15.70 16.92 -1.19
N GLY A 29 15.24 15.99 -2.03
CA GLY A 29 15.91 14.70 -2.24
C GLY A 29 15.79 13.73 -1.05
N GLY A 30 14.78 13.94 -0.21
CA GLY A 30 14.48 13.02 0.89
C GLY A 30 14.05 11.65 0.39
N MET A 31 14.16 10.64 1.24
CA MET A 31 13.73 9.27 0.92
C MET A 31 12.26 9.26 0.44
N PRO A 32 11.96 8.67 -0.73
CA PRO A 32 10.59 8.52 -1.17
C PRO A 32 9.84 7.59 -0.22
N LEU A 33 8.58 7.91 0.04
CA LEU A 33 7.72 7.08 0.88
C LEU A 33 6.56 6.52 0.07
N LEU A 34 6.14 5.31 0.41
CA LEU A 34 4.90 4.72 -0.05
C LEU A 34 3.78 5.05 0.94
N ARG A 35 2.86 5.91 0.53
CA ARG A 35 1.62 6.16 1.27
C ARG A 35 0.59 5.10 0.95
N THR A 36 0.11 4.45 2.00
CA THR A 36 -1.05 3.57 1.95
C THR A 36 -2.24 4.28 2.56
N ARG A 37 -3.35 4.35 1.81
CA ARG A 37 -4.63 4.86 2.30
C ARG A 37 -5.65 3.73 2.25
N ILE A 38 -6.24 3.40 3.39
CA ILE A 38 -7.31 2.42 3.50
C ILE A 38 -8.57 3.17 3.91
N ARG A 39 -9.63 3.05 3.11
CA ARG A 39 -10.95 3.60 3.42
C ARG A 39 -11.93 2.48 3.70
N GLU A 40 -12.60 2.56 4.84
CA GLU A 40 -13.69 1.67 5.24
C GLU A 40 -14.91 2.50 5.62
N GLY A 41 -15.81 2.72 4.65
CA GLY A 41 -16.94 3.63 4.80
C GLY A 41 -16.47 5.06 5.07
N ARG A 42 -16.65 5.54 6.32
CA ARG A 42 -16.22 6.85 6.80
C ARG A 42 -14.87 6.84 7.54
N ARG A 43 -14.32 5.65 7.83
CA ARG A 43 -13.03 5.50 8.52
C ARG A 43 -11.91 5.50 7.51
N PHE A 44 -10.82 6.18 7.86
CA PHE A 44 -9.62 6.27 7.04
C PHE A 44 -8.42 5.93 7.90
N THR A 45 -7.57 5.06 7.38
CA THR A 45 -6.23 4.80 7.90
C THR A 45 -5.24 5.23 6.83
N ILE A 46 -4.33 6.13 7.19
CA ILE A 46 -3.28 6.61 6.29
C ILE A 46 -1.96 6.45 7.03
N PHE A 47 -1.00 5.78 6.39
CA PHE A 47 0.34 5.62 6.91
C PHE A 47 1.33 5.55 5.74
N ASP A 48 2.57 5.92 6.04
CA ASP A 48 3.65 5.98 5.07
C ASP A 48 4.73 4.99 5.51
N ILE A 49 5.29 4.26 4.55
CA ILE A 49 6.38 3.31 4.78
C ILE A 49 7.52 3.58 3.81
N ASP A 50 8.75 3.26 4.22
CA ASP A 50 9.94 3.34 3.39
C ASP A 50 10.02 2.15 2.40
N PRO A 51 10.93 2.20 1.41
CA PRO A 51 11.07 1.14 0.41
C PRO A 51 11.38 -0.26 0.98
N VAL A 52 12.18 -0.35 2.05
CA VAL A 52 12.56 -1.65 2.65
C VAL A 52 11.36 -2.28 3.34
N THR A 53 10.61 -1.48 4.10
CA THR A 53 9.35 -1.93 4.72
C THR A 53 8.31 -2.33 3.67
N ALA A 54 8.21 -1.58 2.56
CA ALA A 54 7.30 -1.90 1.47
C ALA A 54 7.63 -3.24 0.79
N GLU A 55 8.90 -3.51 0.52
CA GLU A 55 9.36 -4.78 -0.06
C GLU A 55 9.03 -5.97 0.85
N ALA A 56 9.36 -5.87 2.15
CA ALA A 56 9.06 -6.92 3.12
C ALA A 56 7.56 -7.20 3.22
N TRP A 57 6.72 -6.15 3.23
CA TRP A 57 5.27 -6.31 3.27
C TRP A 57 4.72 -6.95 1.99
N ALA A 58 5.21 -6.54 0.82
CA ALA A 58 4.83 -7.14 -0.46
C ALA A 58 5.17 -8.62 -0.52
N GLN A 59 6.37 -9.01 -0.08
CA GLN A 59 6.80 -10.40 -0.08
C GLN A 59 5.91 -11.26 0.83
N ALA A 60 5.58 -10.78 2.05
CA ALA A 60 4.70 -11.50 2.96
C ALA A 60 3.29 -11.74 2.37
N MET A 61 2.75 -10.76 1.63
CA MET A 61 1.47 -10.92 0.94
C MET A 61 1.54 -11.95 -0.19
N LEU A 62 2.63 -11.95 -0.97
CA LEU A 62 2.86 -12.92 -2.05
C LEU A 62 3.02 -14.34 -1.52
N ASP A 63 3.77 -14.51 -0.44
CA ASP A 63 3.99 -15.81 0.21
C ASP A 63 2.67 -16.41 0.70
N TRP A 64 1.83 -15.59 1.34
CA TRP A 64 0.48 -16.00 1.76
C TRP A 64 -0.38 -16.41 0.56
N ALA A 65 -0.43 -15.60 -0.50
CA ALA A 65 -1.22 -15.91 -1.69
C ALA A 65 -0.74 -17.18 -2.40
N ALA A 66 0.57 -17.45 -2.40
CA ALA A 66 1.14 -18.68 -2.93
C ALA A 66 0.76 -19.91 -2.09
N ALA A 67 0.68 -19.78 -0.76
CA ALA A 67 0.25 -20.87 0.12
C ALA A 67 -1.19 -21.30 -0.16
N GLN A 68 -2.11 -20.35 -0.41
CA GLN A 68 -3.51 -20.69 -0.72
C GLN A 68 -3.66 -21.51 -2.00
N ARG A 69 -2.84 -21.23 -3.02
CA ARG A 69 -2.85 -21.97 -4.30
C ARG A 69 -2.33 -23.39 -4.17
N ARG A 70 -1.42 -23.67 -3.23
CA ARG A 70 -0.90 -25.02 -2.98
C ARG A 70 -1.87 -25.91 -2.19
N SER A 71 -2.82 -25.30 -1.49
CA SER A 71 -3.83 -26.00 -0.70
C SER A 71 -5.11 -26.31 -1.48
N THR A 72 -5.12 -26.02 -2.79
CA THR A 72 -6.24 -26.29 -3.72
C THR A 72 -5.79 -27.34 -4.72
#